data_AF-A0A9R0HZ33-F1
#
_entry.id   AF-A0A9R0HZ33-F1
#
_cell.length_a   1.000
_cell.length_b   1.000
_cell.length_c   1.000
_cell.angle_alpha   90.00
_cell.angle_beta   90.00
_cell.angle_gamma   90.00
#
_symmetry.space_group_name_H-M   'P 1'
#
loop_
_entity.id
_entity.type
_entity.pdbx_description
1 polymer ?
#
loop_
_entity_poly.entity_id
_entity_poly.type
_entity_poly.pdbx_seq_one_letter_code
_entity_poly.pdbx_strand_id
1 'polypeptide(L)'
;RCYDGVVQALFTGDNFCFGNPFLKWVVVDSVSDVVEYWVRFNEPHVFCMLTYCAGAWPGGNPDMLEAATSVLPTGVYNQTMDWIAIAHSKAYDYIHEHSKLAKPLVGVAHHVSFMRPYGLFDIVAVTIANSMTLYPFMDSISKKMDYVGLNYYGQEAVCGAGLKLVETDEYSESGRGVYPDGLFRMLLQFHERYKHLNIPFIITENGVADKTDLIRRPYILEHLLAIYGAMIMVLTVTFLCVYFNFDMV
;
A
#
# COMPACT_ATOMS: atom_id res chain seq x y z
N ARG A 1 4.32 -5.73 23.75
CA ARG A 1 4.96 -4.40 23.83
C ARG A 1 4.48 -3.63 22.63
N CYS A 2 3.46 -2.79 22.78
CA CYS A 2 2.92 -1.99 21.69
C CYS A 2 3.64 -0.63 21.67
N TYR A 3 4.38 -0.41 20.59
CA TYR A 3 4.70 0.84 19.89
C TYR A 3 5.09 2.09 20.71
N ASP A 4 6.41 2.22 20.90
CA ASP A 4 7.11 3.51 20.81
C ASP A 4 7.97 3.43 19.53
N GLY A 5 7.81 4.34 18.55
CA GLY A 5 8.81 4.50 17.47
C GLY A 5 8.44 4.16 16.01
N VAL A 6 7.16 4.18 15.60
CA VAL A 6 6.77 4.13 14.17
C VAL A 6 6.52 5.55 13.67
N VAL A 7 7.24 5.99 12.63
CA VAL A 7 6.96 7.26 11.95
C VAL A 7 6.60 7.00 10.49
N GLN A 8 5.36 7.36 10.15
CA GLN A 8 4.94 7.53 8.77
C GLN A 8 5.32 8.95 8.35
N ALA A 9 6.38 9.08 7.56
CA ALA A 9 6.73 10.37 6.99
C ALA A 9 5.86 10.60 5.75
N LEU A 10 4.70 11.23 5.94
CA LEU A 10 3.87 11.73 4.84
C LEU A 10 4.63 12.86 4.12
N PHE A 11 5.19 12.56 2.95
CA PHE A 11 5.63 13.61 2.03
C PHE A 11 4.41 14.08 1.26
N THR A 12 3.79 15.17 1.71
CA THR A 12 2.69 15.84 0.99
C THR A 12 3.21 16.43 -0.32
N GLY A 13 2.50 16.14 -1.41
CA GLY A 13 2.92 16.28 -2.81
C GLY A 13 3.19 17.69 -3.34
N ASP A 14 3.16 18.74 -2.52
CA ASP A 14 3.30 20.12 -3.01
C ASP A 14 4.74 20.58 -3.26
N ASN A 15 5.74 19.70 -3.08
CA ASN A 15 7.14 20.01 -3.41
C ASN A 15 7.92 18.78 -3.88
N PHE A 16 7.56 18.24 -5.04
CA PHE A 16 8.51 17.50 -5.90
C PHE A 16 9.62 18.44 -6.48
N CYS A 17 9.89 19.57 -5.84
CA CYS A 17 11.03 20.43 -6.14
C CYS A 17 12.30 19.79 -5.56
N PHE A 18 13.05 19.12 -6.44
CA PHE A 18 14.43 18.65 -6.26
C PHE A 18 15.47 19.77 -5.96
N GLY A 19 15.05 20.96 -5.53
CA GLY A 19 15.84 22.20 -5.56
C GLY A 19 16.59 22.57 -4.27
N ASN A 20 16.34 21.94 -3.12
CA ASN A 20 17.06 22.29 -1.89
C ASN A 20 17.46 21.04 -1.06
N PRO A 21 18.74 20.63 -1.07
CA PRO A 21 19.20 19.45 -0.34
C PRO A 21 19.13 19.58 1.20
N PHE A 22 18.98 20.79 1.74
CA PHE A 22 18.98 21.03 3.19
C PHE A 22 17.65 20.75 3.90
N LEU A 23 16.51 20.86 3.21
CA LEU A 23 15.17 20.61 3.79
C LEU A 23 14.73 19.15 3.70
N LYS A 24 15.46 18.33 2.94
CA LYS A 24 14.98 17.02 2.47
C LYS A 24 14.94 15.95 3.56
N TRP A 25 15.70 16.13 4.64
CA TRP A 25 15.95 15.08 5.63
C TRP A 25 15.75 15.50 7.09
N VAL A 26 15.17 16.69 7.31
CA VAL A 26 14.95 17.25 8.66
C VAL A 26 14.28 16.25 9.60
N VAL A 27 13.32 15.48 9.10
CA VAL A 27 12.65 14.43 9.90
C VAL A 27 13.65 13.37 10.33
N VAL A 28 14.44 12.81 9.41
CA VAL A 28 15.42 11.76 9.72
C VAL A 28 16.44 12.26 10.74
N ASP A 29 16.99 13.46 10.52
CA ASP A 29 17.98 14.05 11.44
C ASP A 29 17.41 14.29 12.85
N SER A 30 16.12 14.59 12.94
CA SER A 30 15.45 14.95 14.19
C SER A 30 14.95 13.77 15.02
N VAL A 31 14.59 12.64 14.38
CA VAL A 31 13.93 11.52 15.08
C VAL A 31 14.60 10.16 14.88
N SER A 32 15.71 10.08 14.16
CA SER A 32 16.36 8.80 13.84
C SER A 32 16.99 8.05 15.02
N ASP A 33 17.05 8.66 16.20
CA ASP A 33 17.43 8.03 17.46
C ASP A 33 16.27 7.29 18.14
N VAL A 34 15.01 7.55 17.74
CA VAL A 34 13.82 6.95 18.35
C VAL A 34 12.93 6.17 17.38
N VAL A 35 13.17 6.28 16.08
CA VAL A 35 12.35 5.62 15.04
C VAL A 35 13.03 4.36 14.51
N GLU A 36 12.46 3.22 14.85
CA GLU A 36 12.90 1.91 14.36
C GLU A 36 12.26 1.59 13.00
N TYR A 37 10.97 1.87 12.81
CA TYR A 37 10.23 1.56 11.58
C TYR A 37 9.91 2.80 10.77
N TRP A 38 10.36 2.80 9.51
CA TRP A 38 10.17 3.88 8.54
C TRP A 38 9.24 3.44 7.42
N VAL A 39 8.01 3.93 7.44
CA VAL A 39 7.06 3.80 6.32
C VAL A 39 7.24 4.99 5.40
N ARG A 40 7.86 4.79 4.23
CA ARG A 40 8.25 5.89 3.34
C ARG A 40 7.11 6.43 2.49
N PHE A 41 6.30 5.52 1.95
CA PHE A 41 5.12 5.87 1.16
C PHE A 41 3.96 4.99 1.61
N ASN A 42 2.79 5.59 1.73
CA ASN A 42 1.52 4.90 1.94
C ASN A 42 0.73 4.94 0.64
N GLU A 43 0.34 3.76 0.17
CA GLU A 43 -0.51 3.55 -1.02
C GLU A 43 -0.10 4.39 -2.24
N PRO A 44 1.16 4.31 -2.70
CA PRO A 44 1.69 5.23 -3.71
C PRO A 44 0.93 5.17 -5.04
N HIS A 45 0.43 3.99 -5.44
CA HIS A 45 -0.41 3.85 -6.62
C HIS A 45 -1.79 4.47 -6.44
N VAL A 46 -2.39 4.39 -5.24
CA VAL A 46 -3.68 5.04 -4.94
C VAL A 46 -3.51 6.56 -5.00
N PHE A 47 -2.46 7.08 -4.35
CA PHE A 47 -2.10 8.50 -4.44
C PHE A 47 -1.92 8.95 -5.90
N CYS A 48 -1.17 8.18 -6.69
CA CYS A 48 -0.92 8.49 -8.10
C CYS A 48 -2.21 8.49 -8.93
N MET A 49 -3.05 7.45 -8.78
CA MET A 49 -4.32 7.33 -9.50
C MET A 49 -5.28 8.46 -9.14
N LEU A 50 -5.47 8.77 -7.85
CA LEU A 50 -6.43 9.78 -7.42
C LEU A 50 -5.96 11.21 -7.70
N THR A 51 -4.66 11.46 -7.63
CA THR A 51 -4.09 12.80 -7.89
C THR A 51 -3.89 13.00 -9.39
N TYR A 52 -3.01 12.24 -10.03
CA TYR A 52 -2.52 12.55 -11.37
C TYR A 52 -3.36 11.93 -12.49
N CYS A 53 -4.08 10.82 -12.25
CA CYS A 53 -4.92 10.20 -13.29
C CYS A 53 -6.37 10.69 -13.24
N ALA A 54 -6.96 10.77 -12.03
CA ALA A 54 -8.38 11.09 -11.84
C ALA A 54 -8.64 12.55 -11.45
N GLY A 55 -7.66 13.28 -10.89
CA GLY A 55 -7.85 14.64 -10.39
C GLY A 55 -8.83 14.75 -9.21
N ALA A 56 -9.03 13.67 -8.46
CA ALA A 56 -9.94 13.61 -7.31
C ALA A 56 -9.28 14.13 -6.02
N TRP A 57 -7.95 14.08 -5.94
CA TRP A 57 -7.16 14.55 -4.80
C TRP A 57 -6.40 15.86 -5.12
N PRO A 58 -6.10 16.69 -4.10
CA PRO A 58 -5.36 17.94 -4.29
C PRO A 58 -4.01 17.72 -5.00
N GLY A 59 -3.63 18.68 -5.85
CA GLY A 59 -2.36 18.65 -6.59
C GLY A 59 -2.48 18.13 -8.03
N GLY A 60 -3.62 17.55 -8.42
CA GLY A 60 -3.88 17.08 -9.78
C GLY A 60 -5.04 17.79 -10.45
N ASN A 61 -4.78 18.37 -11.62
CA ASN A 61 -5.82 18.87 -12.55
C ASN A 61 -5.51 18.35 -13.95
N PRO A 62 -5.55 17.02 -14.18
CA PRO A 62 -5.19 16.46 -15.47
C PRO A 62 -6.20 16.90 -16.52
N ASP A 63 -5.71 17.21 -17.72
CA ASP A 63 -6.59 17.42 -18.86
C ASP A 63 -7.16 16.08 -19.38
N MET A 64 -8.12 16.15 -20.31
CA MET A 64 -8.75 14.94 -20.86
C MET A 64 -7.76 13.99 -21.54
N LEU A 65 -6.72 14.51 -22.18
CA LEU A 65 -5.72 13.69 -22.87
C LEU A 65 -4.80 13.03 -21.85
N GLU A 66 -4.35 13.76 -20.83
CA GLU A 66 -3.57 13.25 -19.72
C GLU A 66 -4.32 12.14 -18.98
N ALA A 67 -5.60 12.35 -18.65
CA ALA A 67 -6.45 11.35 -18.03
C ALA A 67 -6.60 10.10 -18.93
N ALA A 68 -6.88 10.29 -20.22
CA ALA A 68 -7.08 9.18 -21.18
C ALA A 68 -5.80 8.38 -21.48
N THR A 69 -4.63 9.01 -21.37
CA THR A 69 -3.33 8.38 -21.64
C THR A 69 -2.58 8.00 -20.38
N SER A 70 -3.16 8.26 -19.21
CA SER A 70 -2.50 8.14 -17.89
C SER A 70 -1.92 6.76 -17.62
N VAL A 71 -2.61 5.70 -18.06
CA VAL A 71 -2.26 4.30 -17.85
C VAL A 71 -1.41 3.69 -18.96
N LEU A 72 -1.09 4.45 -20.02
CA LEU A 72 -0.19 3.98 -21.07
C LEU A 72 1.24 3.81 -20.51
N PRO A 73 2.12 3.02 -21.18
CA PRO A 73 3.50 2.83 -20.74
C PRO A 73 4.28 4.14 -20.52
N THR A 74 4.00 5.17 -21.32
CA THR A 74 4.59 6.51 -21.20
C THR A 74 3.69 7.50 -20.45
N GLY A 75 2.57 7.04 -19.90
CA GLY A 75 1.58 7.87 -19.21
C GLY A 75 2.06 8.37 -17.85
N VAL A 76 1.34 9.34 -17.30
CA VAL A 76 1.68 10.00 -16.03
C VAL A 76 1.75 9.03 -14.86
N TYR A 77 1.01 7.91 -14.89
CA TYR A 77 1.05 6.90 -13.84
C TYR A 77 2.46 6.31 -13.70
N ASN A 78 3.01 5.75 -14.78
CA ASN A 78 4.31 5.10 -14.74
C ASN A 78 5.43 6.11 -14.40
N GLN A 79 5.38 7.31 -14.98
CA GLN A 79 6.34 8.37 -14.66
C GLN A 79 6.33 8.73 -13.16
N THR A 80 5.15 8.89 -12.58
CA THR A 80 5.01 9.22 -11.15
C THR A 80 5.50 8.07 -10.27
N MET A 81 5.13 6.83 -10.59
CA MET A 81 5.58 5.66 -9.83
C MET A 81 7.10 5.48 -9.88
N ASP A 82 7.73 5.76 -11.03
CA ASP A 82 9.20 5.75 -11.15
C ASP A 82 9.84 6.82 -10.26
N TRP A 83 9.30 8.05 -10.23
CA TRP A 83 9.80 9.10 -9.34
C TRP A 83 9.63 8.75 -7.86
N ILE A 84 8.50 8.15 -7.49
CA ILE A 84 8.27 7.65 -6.12
C ILE A 84 9.30 6.56 -5.77
N ALA A 85 9.59 5.62 -6.67
CA ALA A 85 10.59 4.58 -6.45
C ALA A 85 12.02 5.15 -6.30
N ILE A 86 12.39 6.15 -7.10
CA ILE A 86 13.66 6.88 -6.97
C ILE A 86 13.73 7.61 -5.63
N ALA A 87 12.64 8.27 -5.22
CA ALA A 87 12.57 8.97 -3.94
C ALA A 87 12.70 8.01 -2.76
N HIS A 88 12.02 6.85 -2.82
CA HIS A 88 12.12 5.78 -1.84
C HIS A 88 13.56 5.29 -1.72
N SER A 89 14.21 4.98 -2.84
CA SER A 89 15.59 4.47 -2.86
C SER A 89 16.58 5.46 -2.26
N LYS A 90 16.47 6.76 -2.61
CA LYS A 90 17.32 7.81 -2.02
C LYS A 90 17.09 7.96 -0.52
N ALA A 91 15.85 7.82 -0.07
CA ALA A 91 15.51 7.91 1.35
C ALA A 91 16.00 6.70 2.14
N TYR A 92 15.90 5.50 1.55
CA TYR A 92 16.44 4.27 2.13
C TYR A 92 17.93 4.41 2.43
N ASP A 93 18.71 4.85 1.43
CA ASP A 93 20.16 5.04 1.57
C ASP A 93 20.46 6.08 2.66
N TYR A 94 19.76 7.21 2.61
CA TYR A 94 19.96 8.27 3.60
C TYR A 94 19.66 7.82 5.03
N ILE A 95 18.56 7.11 5.27
CA ILE A 95 18.18 6.61 6.60
C ILE A 95 19.22 5.63 7.12
N HIS A 96 19.70 4.71 6.28
CA HIS A 96 20.72 3.74 6.70
C HIS A 96 22.08 4.38 6.98
N GLU A 97 22.43 5.45 6.27
CA GLU A 97 23.67 6.18 6.47
C GLU A 97 23.63 7.08 7.72
N HIS A 98 22.46 7.64 8.06
CA HIS A 98 22.34 8.69 9.09
C HIS A 98 21.59 8.27 10.35
N SER A 99 20.99 7.07 10.37
CA SER A 99 20.28 6.61 11.56
C SER A 99 21.24 6.42 12.73
N LYS A 100 20.85 6.95 13.88
CA LYS A 100 21.57 6.77 15.16
C LYS A 100 21.25 5.41 15.80
N LEU A 101 20.21 4.73 15.34
CA LEU A 101 19.87 3.37 15.75
C LEU A 101 20.70 2.35 14.99
N ALA A 102 21.03 1.25 15.66
CA ALA A 102 21.90 0.22 15.08
C ALA A 102 21.28 -0.50 13.87
N LYS A 103 19.94 -0.53 13.75
CA LYS A 103 19.19 -1.21 12.69
C LYS A 103 17.84 -0.53 12.41
N PRO A 104 17.80 0.59 11.69
CA PRO A 104 16.53 1.10 11.16
C PRO A 104 15.93 0.07 10.19
N LEU A 105 14.59 -0.03 10.16
CA LEU A 105 13.85 -0.86 9.23
C LEU A 105 13.04 0.05 8.30
N VAL A 106 13.32 -0.02 7.00
CA VAL A 106 12.70 0.83 5.98
C VAL A 106 11.83 -0.01 5.05
N GLY A 107 10.59 0.45 4.85
CA GLY A 107 9.66 -0.18 3.93
C GLY A 107 8.59 0.79 3.45
N VAL A 108 7.51 0.23 2.94
CA VAL A 108 6.33 0.96 2.43
C VAL A 108 5.07 0.37 3.03
N ALA A 109 3.95 1.07 2.89
CA ALA A 109 2.63 0.55 3.15
C ALA A 109 1.90 0.42 1.81
N HIS A 110 1.98 -0.76 1.21
CA HIS A 110 1.49 -1.01 -0.15
C HIS A 110 0.07 -1.56 -0.13
N HIS A 111 -0.88 -0.80 -0.65
CA HIS A 111 -2.27 -1.26 -0.77
C HIS A 111 -2.41 -2.44 -1.73
N VAL A 112 -2.95 -3.53 -1.20
CA VAL A 112 -3.34 -4.72 -1.96
C VAL A 112 -4.82 -4.98 -1.74
N SER A 113 -5.51 -5.32 -2.83
CA SER A 113 -6.92 -5.67 -2.83
C SER A 113 -7.12 -6.96 -3.61
N PHE A 114 -8.08 -7.77 -3.17
CA PHE A 114 -8.48 -8.94 -3.95
C PHE A 114 -9.49 -8.50 -5.02
N MET A 115 -8.98 -8.18 -6.21
CA MET A 115 -9.83 -7.79 -7.34
C MET A 115 -10.39 -9.02 -8.05
N ARG A 116 -11.71 -9.11 -8.16
CA ARG A 116 -12.41 -10.15 -8.91
C ARG A 116 -13.25 -9.57 -10.04
N PRO A 117 -13.32 -10.22 -11.21
CA PRO A 117 -14.19 -9.77 -12.29
C PRO A 117 -15.66 -10.06 -11.92
N TYR A 118 -16.57 -9.12 -12.22
CA TYR A 118 -18.00 -9.35 -12.05
C TYR A 118 -18.54 -10.31 -13.11
N GLY A 119 -18.13 -10.13 -14.37
CA GLY A 119 -18.46 -11.02 -15.50
C GLY A 119 -17.23 -11.39 -16.34
N LEU A 120 -17.44 -12.28 -17.32
CA LEU A 120 -16.36 -12.78 -18.18
C LEU A 120 -15.62 -11.67 -18.95
N PHE A 121 -16.33 -10.60 -19.31
CA PHE A 121 -15.76 -9.47 -20.04
C PHE A 121 -14.89 -8.55 -19.15
N ASP A 122 -15.01 -8.67 -17.82
CA ASP A 122 -14.27 -7.84 -16.87
C ASP A 122 -12.89 -8.43 -16.51
N ILE A 123 -12.60 -9.67 -16.96
CA ILE A 123 -11.32 -10.35 -16.71
C ILE A 123 -10.14 -9.52 -17.22
N VAL A 124 -10.29 -8.89 -18.39
CA VAL A 124 -9.23 -8.07 -18.99
C VAL A 124 -8.98 -6.83 -18.12
N ALA A 125 -10.04 -6.16 -17.64
CA ALA A 125 -9.91 -4.99 -16.78
C ALA A 125 -9.19 -5.33 -15.47
N VAL A 126 -9.58 -6.44 -14.81
CA VAL A 126 -8.91 -6.92 -13.59
C VAL A 126 -7.46 -7.30 -13.85
N THR A 127 -7.17 -7.94 -14.99
CA THR A 127 -5.80 -8.34 -15.34
C THR A 127 -4.91 -7.10 -15.54
N ILE A 128 -5.41 -6.09 -16.26
CA ILE A 128 -4.68 -4.83 -16.47
C ILE A 128 -4.46 -4.12 -15.14
N ALA A 129 -5.52 -3.95 -14.33
CA ALA A 129 -5.43 -3.31 -13.02
C ALA A 129 -4.38 -4.01 -12.13
N ASN A 130 -4.47 -5.33 -11.98
CA ASN A 130 -3.51 -6.11 -11.19
C ASN A 130 -2.08 -6.02 -11.73
N SER A 131 -1.91 -6.01 -13.07
CA SER A 131 -0.58 -5.89 -13.68
C SER A 131 0.10 -4.56 -13.39
N MET A 132 -0.69 -3.51 -13.10
CA MET A 132 -0.20 -2.17 -12.81
C MET A 132 -0.02 -1.89 -11.32
N THR A 133 -0.87 -2.46 -10.46
CA THR A 133 -0.97 -2.05 -9.05
C THR A 133 -0.34 -3.04 -8.07
N LEU A 134 -0.29 -4.35 -8.38
CA LEU A 134 0.17 -5.32 -7.41
C LEU A 134 1.69 -5.32 -7.23
N TYR A 135 2.44 -5.49 -8.33
CA TYR A 135 3.86 -5.83 -8.27
C TYR A 135 4.83 -4.77 -8.82
N PRO A 136 4.55 -4.00 -9.89
CA PRO A 136 5.57 -3.17 -10.54
C PRO A 136 6.33 -2.23 -9.59
N PHE A 137 5.60 -1.53 -8.72
CA PHE A 137 6.22 -0.65 -7.73
C PHE A 137 7.08 -1.43 -6.72
N MET A 138 6.53 -2.48 -6.12
CA MET A 138 7.23 -3.31 -5.14
C MET A 138 8.48 -3.97 -5.72
N ASP A 139 8.43 -4.38 -6.99
CA ASP A 139 9.58 -4.91 -7.71
C ASP A 139 10.68 -3.87 -7.90
N SER A 140 10.29 -2.63 -8.26
CA SER A 140 11.22 -1.53 -8.49
C SER A 140 12.03 -1.17 -7.24
N ILE A 141 11.44 -1.33 -6.05
CA ILE A 141 12.08 -1.03 -4.76
C ILE A 141 12.58 -2.27 -4.00
N SER A 142 12.43 -3.48 -4.56
CA SER A 142 12.76 -4.77 -3.90
C SER A 142 14.15 -4.87 -3.30
N LYS A 143 15.14 -4.13 -3.84
CA LYS A 143 16.53 -4.10 -3.35
C LYS A 143 16.78 -3.07 -2.23
N LYS A 144 15.77 -2.26 -1.88
CA LYS A 144 15.83 -1.13 -0.96
C LYS A 144 14.65 -1.19 0.01
N MET A 145 14.45 -2.36 0.62
CA MET A 145 13.43 -2.61 1.64
C MET A 145 13.95 -3.61 2.66
N ASP A 146 13.64 -3.39 3.94
CA ASP A 146 13.96 -4.29 5.04
C ASP A 146 12.74 -5.06 5.55
N TYR A 147 11.55 -4.70 5.06
CA TYR A 147 10.29 -5.44 5.24
C TYR A 147 9.31 -5.13 4.10
N VAL A 148 8.35 -6.03 3.89
CA VAL A 148 7.23 -5.83 2.95
C VAL A 148 6.00 -5.40 3.73
N GLY A 149 5.62 -4.13 3.67
CA GLY A 149 4.40 -3.65 4.32
C GLY A 149 3.20 -3.66 3.37
N LEU A 150 2.08 -4.23 3.83
CA LEU A 150 0.85 -4.40 3.06
C LEU A 150 -0.35 -3.78 3.78
N ASN A 151 -1.16 -3.02 3.04
CA ASN A 151 -2.48 -2.59 3.47
C ASN A 151 -3.53 -3.47 2.81
N TYR A 152 -4.46 -4.01 3.58
CA TYR A 152 -5.55 -4.81 3.02
C TYR A 152 -6.87 -4.47 3.70
N TYR A 153 -7.87 -4.14 2.90
CA TYR A 153 -9.19 -3.73 3.37
C TYR A 153 -10.31 -4.69 2.97
N GLY A 154 -10.13 -5.44 1.88
CA GLY A 154 -11.14 -6.39 1.41
C GLY A 154 -11.00 -6.73 -0.08
N GLN A 155 -12.11 -7.16 -0.66
CA GLN A 155 -12.24 -7.44 -2.08
C GLN A 155 -12.93 -6.31 -2.85
N GLU A 156 -12.65 -6.25 -4.13
CA GLU A 156 -13.26 -5.34 -5.10
C GLU A 156 -13.80 -6.14 -6.28
N ALA A 157 -15.08 -5.96 -6.61
CA ALA A 157 -15.64 -6.50 -7.84
C ALA A 157 -15.56 -5.44 -8.94
N VAL A 158 -14.92 -5.80 -10.06
CA VAL A 158 -14.73 -4.89 -11.22
C VAL A 158 -15.79 -5.18 -12.27
N CYS A 159 -16.44 -4.12 -12.76
CA CYS A 159 -17.44 -4.18 -13.83
C CYS A 159 -17.21 -3.00 -14.79
N GLY A 160 -16.79 -3.29 -16.02
CA GLY A 160 -16.39 -2.28 -17.00
C GLY A 160 -15.20 -1.44 -16.51
N ALA A 161 -15.37 -0.12 -16.50
CA ALA A 161 -14.33 0.83 -16.08
C ALA A 161 -14.36 1.19 -14.58
N GLY A 162 -15.16 0.49 -13.77
CA GLY A 162 -15.37 0.86 -12.37
C GLY A 162 -15.61 -0.32 -11.43
N LEU A 163 -15.81 0.02 -10.16
CA LEU A 163 -16.16 -0.93 -9.11
C LEU A 163 -17.68 -1.15 -9.06
N LYS A 164 -18.09 -2.36 -8.68
CA LYS A 164 -19.48 -2.74 -8.49
C LYS A 164 -19.67 -3.35 -7.10
N LEU A 165 -20.73 -2.91 -6.42
CA LEU A 165 -21.22 -3.57 -5.22
C LEU A 165 -22.10 -4.76 -5.64
N VAL A 166 -21.76 -5.95 -5.17
CA VAL A 166 -22.43 -7.22 -5.49
C VAL A 166 -23.35 -7.57 -4.33
N GLU A 167 -24.65 -7.64 -4.57
CA GLU A 167 -25.68 -7.79 -3.51
C GLU A 167 -25.47 -8.96 -2.54
N THR A 168 -24.75 -10.00 -2.96
CA THR A 168 -24.48 -11.19 -2.14
C THR A 168 -23.29 -11.04 -1.19
N ASP A 169 -22.48 -9.99 -1.34
CA ASP A 169 -21.30 -9.78 -0.53
C ASP A 169 -21.62 -8.85 0.66
N GLU A 170 -20.94 -9.06 1.78
CA GLU A 170 -20.96 -8.13 2.91
C GLU A 170 -19.96 -6.99 2.64
N TYR A 171 -20.37 -5.74 2.85
CA TYR A 171 -19.56 -4.55 2.55
C TYR A 171 -19.35 -3.68 3.78
N SER A 172 -18.18 -3.05 3.84
CA SER A 172 -17.93 -1.88 4.70
C SER A 172 -18.71 -0.67 4.21
N GLU A 173 -18.83 0.36 5.06
CA GLU A 173 -19.39 1.66 4.63
C GLU A 173 -18.57 2.34 3.53
N SER A 174 -17.28 2.01 3.42
CA SER A 174 -16.39 2.48 2.35
C SER A 174 -16.54 1.68 1.04
N GLY A 175 -17.49 0.75 0.96
CA GLY A 175 -17.76 -0.04 -0.25
C GLY A 175 -16.75 -1.15 -0.52
N ARG A 176 -15.98 -1.57 0.49
CA ARG A 176 -15.03 -2.70 0.39
C ARG A 176 -15.72 -3.99 0.82
N GLY A 177 -15.66 -5.03 -0.02
CA GLY A 177 -16.27 -6.32 0.32
C GLY A 177 -15.45 -6.99 1.42
N VAL A 178 -16.06 -7.39 2.53
CA VAL A 178 -15.41 -8.12 3.61
C VAL A 178 -14.99 -9.50 3.08
N TYR A 179 -13.68 -9.75 3.01
CA TYR A 179 -13.16 -10.96 2.38
C TYR A 179 -11.82 -11.43 2.99
N PRO A 180 -11.83 -12.06 4.17
CA PRO A 180 -10.61 -12.51 4.85
C PRO A 180 -9.78 -13.52 4.03
N ASP A 181 -10.44 -14.36 3.23
CA ASP A 181 -9.78 -15.30 2.30
C ASP A 181 -8.90 -14.57 1.28
N GLY A 182 -9.28 -13.36 0.88
CA GLY A 182 -8.49 -12.53 -0.02
C GLY A 182 -7.17 -12.12 0.61
N LEU A 183 -7.18 -11.71 1.89
CA LEU A 183 -5.95 -11.40 2.63
C LEU A 183 -5.01 -12.60 2.64
N PHE A 184 -5.51 -13.77 3.03
CA PHE A 184 -4.72 -15.01 3.05
C PHE A 184 -4.08 -15.30 1.67
N ARG A 185 -4.85 -15.19 0.59
CA ARG A 185 -4.36 -15.40 -0.79
C ARG A 185 -3.31 -14.38 -1.19
N MET A 186 -3.52 -13.10 -0.88
CA MET A 186 -2.56 -12.03 -1.18
C MET A 186 -1.24 -12.27 -0.45
N LEU A 187 -1.29 -12.67 0.82
CA LEU A 187 -0.10 -12.99 1.61
C LEU A 187 0.71 -14.15 1.01
N LEU A 188 0.05 -15.22 0.58
CA LEU A 188 0.74 -16.34 -0.07
C LEU A 188 1.37 -15.94 -1.40
N GLN A 189 0.65 -15.16 -2.23
CA GLN A 189 1.16 -14.71 -3.54
C GLN A 189 2.39 -13.80 -3.37
N PHE A 190 2.31 -12.83 -2.47
CA PHE A 190 3.41 -11.92 -2.18
C PHE A 190 4.59 -12.64 -1.53
N HIS A 191 4.34 -13.57 -0.61
CA HIS A 191 5.40 -14.41 -0.06
C HIS A 191 6.11 -15.19 -1.17
N GLU A 192 5.38 -15.90 -2.03
CA GLU A 192 5.98 -16.69 -3.09
C GLU A 192 6.90 -15.84 -4.00
N ARG A 193 6.48 -14.61 -4.31
CA ARG A 193 7.25 -13.66 -5.10
C ARG A 193 8.50 -13.16 -4.38
N TYR A 194 8.40 -12.78 -3.11
CA TYR A 194 9.45 -12.05 -2.39
C TYR A 194 10.22 -12.89 -1.35
N LYS A 195 9.93 -14.19 -1.18
CA LYS A 195 10.62 -15.08 -0.22
C LYS A 195 12.14 -15.12 -0.37
N HIS A 196 12.65 -14.88 -1.58
CA HIS A 196 14.08 -14.82 -1.87
C HIS A 196 14.80 -13.62 -1.21
N LEU A 197 14.06 -12.57 -0.83
CA LEU A 197 14.59 -11.42 -0.11
C LEU A 197 14.86 -11.72 1.37
N ASN A 198 14.21 -12.75 1.93
CA ASN A 198 14.32 -13.14 3.33
C ASN A 198 14.08 -11.98 4.33
N ILE A 199 13.10 -11.13 4.02
CA ILE A 199 12.63 -10.02 4.86
C ILE A 199 11.21 -10.29 5.40
N PRO A 200 10.85 -9.77 6.58
CA PRO A 200 9.52 -9.96 7.16
C PRO A 200 8.42 -9.23 6.37
N PHE A 201 7.18 -9.69 6.52
CA PHE A 201 5.99 -8.95 6.06
C PHE A 201 5.28 -8.31 7.23
N ILE A 202 4.79 -7.09 7.04
CA ILE A 202 4.07 -6.32 8.05
C ILE A 202 2.70 -5.97 7.46
N ILE A 203 1.63 -6.19 8.22
CA ILE A 203 0.32 -5.64 7.87
C ILE A 203 0.31 -4.20 8.39
N THR A 204 0.62 -3.27 7.49
CA THR A 204 0.75 -1.86 7.83
C THR A 204 -0.61 -1.20 8.05
N GLU A 205 -1.66 -1.67 7.39
CA GLU A 205 -3.04 -1.26 7.67
C GLU A 205 -4.01 -2.43 7.42
N ASN A 206 -4.89 -2.68 8.38
CA ASN A 206 -6.06 -3.55 8.19
C ASN A 206 -7.19 -3.08 9.11
N GLY A 207 -8.39 -2.93 8.55
CA GLY A 207 -9.52 -2.39 9.28
C GLY A 207 -10.76 -2.28 8.40
N VAL A 208 -11.86 -1.85 9.00
CA VAL A 208 -13.15 -1.73 8.32
C VAL A 208 -13.86 -0.46 8.75
N ALA A 209 -14.39 0.26 7.77
CA ALA A 209 -15.29 1.39 8.00
C ALA A 209 -16.67 0.86 8.41
N ASP A 210 -17.05 1.09 9.66
CA ASP A 210 -18.27 0.57 10.28
C ASP A 210 -18.70 1.50 11.44
N LYS A 211 -19.66 2.40 11.20
CA LYS A 211 -20.16 3.30 12.25
C LYS A 211 -21.01 2.56 13.28
N THR A 212 -21.54 1.40 12.93
CA THR A 212 -22.40 0.61 13.82
C THR A 212 -21.60 -0.28 14.78
N ASP A 213 -20.31 -0.49 14.52
CA ASP A 213 -19.42 -1.43 15.22
C ASP A 213 -19.94 -2.89 15.21
N LEU A 214 -20.86 -3.22 14.29
CA LEU A 214 -21.47 -4.55 14.17
C LEU A 214 -20.55 -5.54 13.45
N ILE A 215 -19.85 -5.08 12.41
CA ILE A 215 -19.00 -5.93 11.55
C ILE A 215 -17.51 -5.82 11.92
N ARG A 216 -17.10 -4.76 12.64
CA ARG A 216 -15.69 -4.55 13.02
C ARG A 216 -15.09 -5.72 13.80
N ARG A 217 -15.81 -6.24 14.79
CA ARG A 217 -15.32 -7.36 15.63
C ARG A 217 -15.13 -8.65 14.82
N PRO A 218 -16.14 -9.17 14.08
CA PRO A 218 -15.95 -10.35 13.26
C PRO A 218 -14.89 -10.11 12.16
N TYR A 219 -14.88 -8.95 11.51
CA TYR A 219 -13.86 -8.58 10.52
C TYR A 219 -12.44 -8.78 11.07
N ILE A 220 -12.14 -8.19 12.22
CA ILE A 220 -10.82 -8.27 12.84
C ILE A 220 -10.45 -9.72 13.15
N LEU A 221 -11.35 -10.48 13.76
CA LEU A 221 -11.11 -11.87 14.12
C LEU A 221 -10.80 -12.73 12.89
N GLU A 222 -11.60 -12.60 11.84
CA GLU A 222 -11.45 -13.39 10.61
C GLU A 222 -10.17 -13.03 9.84
N HIS A 223 -9.81 -11.75 9.78
CA HIS A 223 -8.55 -11.32 9.14
C HIS A 223 -7.33 -11.75 9.95
N LEU A 224 -7.40 -11.75 11.29
CA LEU A 224 -6.35 -12.31 12.14
C LEU A 224 -6.21 -13.83 11.94
N LEU A 225 -7.32 -14.55 11.78
CA LEU A 225 -7.29 -15.98 11.44
C LEU A 225 -6.68 -16.23 10.06
N ALA A 226 -6.97 -15.37 9.07
CA ALA A 226 -6.36 -15.43 7.74
C ALA A 226 -4.83 -15.21 7.81
N ILE A 227 -4.38 -14.22 8.58
CA ILE A 227 -2.94 -13.98 8.84
C ILE A 227 -2.32 -15.19 9.52
N TYR A 228 -2.95 -15.71 10.57
CA TYR A 228 -2.46 -16.89 11.30
C TYR A 228 -2.37 -18.12 10.40
N GLY A 229 -3.37 -18.35 9.54
CA GLY A 229 -3.34 -19.41 8.53
C GLY A 229 -2.16 -19.26 7.57
N ALA A 230 -1.88 -18.03 7.12
CA ALA A 230 -0.72 -17.74 6.27
C ALA A 230 0.60 -18.01 7.01
N MET A 231 0.73 -17.63 8.29
CA MET A 231 1.92 -17.91 9.11
C MET A 231 2.22 -19.39 9.24
N ILE A 232 1.19 -20.23 9.43
CA ILE A 232 1.36 -21.67 9.54
C ILE A 232 1.90 -22.26 8.22
N MET A 233 1.37 -21.79 7.09
CA MET A 233 1.80 -22.27 5.77
C MET A 233 3.16 -21.73 5.37
N VAL A 234 3.54 -20.57 5.90
CA VAL A 234 4.73 -19.82 5.53
C VAL A 234 5.55 -19.55 6.79
N LEU A 235 6.44 -20.50 7.11
CA LEU A 235 7.22 -20.62 8.36
C LEU A 235 8.13 -19.44 8.75
N THR A 236 8.06 -18.27 8.10
CA THR A 236 9.05 -17.20 8.21
C THR A 236 8.48 -15.79 8.40
N VAL A 237 7.16 -15.62 8.56
CA VAL A 237 6.56 -14.28 8.50
C VAL A 237 6.21 -13.73 9.89
N THR A 238 6.97 -12.73 10.35
CA THR A 238 6.60 -11.91 11.51
C THR A 238 5.57 -10.87 11.08
N PHE A 239 4.28 -11.20 11.15
CA PHE A 239 3.22 -10.22 10.91
C PHE A 239 3.08 -9.28 12.10
N LEU A 240 3.42 -8.02 11.88
CA LEU A 240 3.08 -6.92 12.76
C LEU A 240 1.83 -6.25 12.17
N CYS A 241 0.73 -6.17 12.93
CA CYS A 241 -0.51 -5.55 12.49
C CYS A 241 -0.64 -4.16 13.11
N VAL A 242 -0.65 -3.12 12.29
CA VAL A 242 -0.92 -1.75 12.75
C VAL A 242 -2.37 -1.43 12.43
N TYR A 243 -3.17 -1.19 13.47
CA TYR A 243 -4.57 -0.76 13.33
C TYR A 243 -4.60 0.75 13.10
N PHE A 244 -5.13 1.16 11.94
CA PHE A 244 -5.59 2.52 11.72
C PHE A 244 -7.11 2.54 11.69
N ASN A 245 -7.71 3.37 12.55
CA ASN A 245 -9.10 3.78 12.41
C ASN A 245 -9.18 4.70 11.18
N PHE A 246 -9.73 4.19 10.09
CA PHE A 246 -9.99 5.00 8.90
C PHE A 246 -11.34 5.69 9.06
N ASP A 247 -11.32 6.92 9.58
CA ASP A 247 -12.40 7.91 9.40
C ASP A 247 -11.97 8.88 8.29
N MET A 248 -11.86 8.39 7.04
CA MET A 248 -11.98 9.28 5.88
C MET A 248 -13.30 8.97 5.20
N VAL A 249 -14.31 9.73 5.64
CA VAL A 249 -15.58 9.99 4.97
C VAL A 249 -15.32 10.81 3.71
#